data_AF-A0A2P6VGH6-F1
#
_entry.id   AF-A0A2P6VGH6-F1
#
_cell.length_a   1.000
_cell.length_b   1.000
_cell.length_c   1.000
_cell.angle_alpha   90.00
_cell.angle_beta   90.00
_cell.angle_gamma   90.00
#
_symmetry.space_group_name_H-M   'P 1'
#
loop_
_entity.id
_entity.type
_entity.pdbx_description
1 polymer ?
#
loop_
_entity_poly.entity_id
_entity_poly.type
_entity_poly.pdbx_seq_one_letter_code
_entity_poly.pdbx_strand_id
1 'polypeptide(L)'
;MHHHSSRSTAGVLPGAPAIRSPEAHTDCRTPLKELLDHYKAAAHYAVEKVAGAPASEPLQFACSLSIPDVKKPGSDEVLLPACSFSALGRGKADAEERCARQALAHIAKAAPALGAKEP
;
A
#
# COMPACT_ATOMS: atom_id res chain seq x y z
N MET A 1 41.96 -37.53 -38.84
CA MET A 1 41.54 -38.73 -38.08
C MET A 1 41.36 -38.33 -36.62
N HIS A 2 40.25 -38.83 -36.05
CA HIS A 2 39.81 -38.97 -34.64
C HIS A 2 40.87 -38.79 -33.52
N HIS A 3 40.61 -38.49 -32.24
CA HIS A 3 39.46 -38.25 -31.35
C HIS A 3 40.11 -37.89 -29.98
N HIS A 4 39.47 -37.07 -29.13
CA HIS A 4 38.99 -37.45 -27.78
C HIS A 4 38.80 -36.26 -26.83
N SER A 5 37.61 -36.27 -26.27
CA SER A 5 37.03 -35.47 -25.20
C SER A 5 37.82 -35.46 -23.89
N SER A 6 37.64 -34.40 -23.09
CA SER A 6 37.10 -34.53 -21.73
C SER A 6 36.61 -33.18 -21.18
N ARG A 7 35.53 -33.33 -20.41
CA ARG A 7 34.56 -32.36 -19.88
C ARG A 7 34.93 -31.94 -18.46
N SER A 8 34.49 -30.73 -18.06
CA SER A 8 34.07 -30.25 -16.70
C SER A 8 34.57 -28.82 -16.49
N THR A 9 33.85 -27.83 -15.94
CA THR A 9 32.59 -27.78 -15.20
C THR A 9 32.14 -26.30 -15.12
N ALA A 10 30.82 -26.11 -15.12
CA ALA A 10 30.03 -25.07 -14.45
C ALA A 10 30.66 -23.72 -14.06
N GLY A 11 30.03 -22.64 -14.52
CA GLY A 11 30.23 -21.28 -14.01
C GLY A 11 29.22 -20.29 -14.57
N VAL A 12 27.92 -20.61 -14.55
CA VAL A 12 26.86 -19.61 -14.70
C VAL A 12 26.66 -18.98 -13.33
N LEU A 13 26.97 -17.69 -13.18
CA LEU A 13 26.13 -16.77 -12.41
C LEU A 13 26.20 -15.38 -13.05
N PRO A 14 25.11 -14.88 -13.66
CA PRO A 14 25.03 -13.52 -14.16
C PRO A 14 25.08 -12.54 -12.98
N GLY A 15 25.82 -11.45 -13.17
CA GLY A 15 26.00 -10.37 -12.20
C GLY A 15 24.66 -9.93 -11.61
N ALA A 16 24.57 -10.03 -10.29
CA ALA A 16 23.43 -9.56 -9.52
C ALA A 16 23.12 -8.10 -9.88
N PRO A 17 21.86 -7.74 -10.17
CA PRO A 17 21.50 -6.34 -10.28
C PRO A 17 21.71 -5.70 -8.91
N ALA A 18 22.30 -4.50 -8.91
CA ALA A 18 22.47 -3.68 -7.73
C ALA A 18 21.12 -3.56 -7.00
N ILE A 19 21.01 -4.19 -5.82
CA ILE A 19 19.87 -3.99 -4.93
C ILE A 19 19.98 -2.56 -4.45
N ARG A 20 19.27 -1.66 -5.13
CA ARG A 20 18.91 -0.36 -4.58
C ARG A 20 18.20 -0.67 -3.27
N SER A 21 18.80 -0.29 -2.15
CA SER A 21 18.13 -0.25 -0.86
C SER A 21 16.74 0.36 -1.05
N PRO A 22 15.65 -0.39 -0.82
CA PRO A 22 14.33 0.19 -0.89
C PRO A 22 14.16 0.95 0.42
N GLU A 23 14.56 2.23 0.46
CA GLU A 23 13.72 3.19 1.16
C GLU A 23 12.42 3.25 0.34
N ALA A 24 11.61 2.21 0.52
CA ALA A 24 10.38 2.02 -0.18
C ALA A 24 9.49 3.19 0.22
N HIS A 25 9.19 4.06 -0.75
CA HIS A 25 7.84 4.55 -0.83
C HIS A 25 6.94 3.32 -0.94
N THR A 26 6.61 2.70 0.20
CA THR A 26 5.72 1.56 0.27
C THR A 26 4.39 2.09 -0.19
N ASP A 27 4.03 1.84 -1.45
CA ASP A 27 2.72 2.19 -1.97
C ASP A 27 1.69 1.47 -1.10
N CYS A 28 1.08 2.22 -0.19
CA CYS A 28 0.09 1.71 0.74
C CYS A 28 -1.30 1.65 0.09
N ARG A 29 -1.47 2.29 -1.06
CA ARG A 29 -2.75 2.42 -1.77
C ARG A 29 -3.14 1.11 -2.46
N THR A 30 -2.20 0.47 -3.15
CA THR A 30 -2.39 -0.81 -3.82
C THR A 30 -2.79 -1.92 -2.85
N PRO A 31 -2.02 -2.23 -1.79
CA PRO A 31 -2.38 -3.29 -0.85
C PRO A 31 -3.71 -3.01 -0.13
N LEU A 32 -4.02 -1.74 0.19
CA LEU A 32 -5.32 -1.39 0.76
C LEU A 32 -6.45 -1.63 -0.25
N LYS A 33 -6.26 -1.25 -1.51
CA LYS A 33 -7.25 -1.48 -2.57
C LYS A 33 -7.48 -2.97 -2.80
N GLU A 34 -6.42 -3.77 -2.92
CA GLU A 34 -6.50 -5.22 -3.13
C GLU A 34 -7.22 -5.92 -1.96
N LEU A 35 -6.87 -5.52 -0.73
CA LEU A 35 -7.55 -6.01 0.47
C LEU A 35 -9.05 -5.73 0.40
N LEU A 36 -9.46 -4.48 0.16
CA LEU A 36 -10.87 -4.11 0.15
C LEU A 36 -11.63 -4.74 -1.03
N ASP A 37 -11.01 -4.89 -2.20
CA ASP A 37 -11.61 -5.53 -3.38
C ASP A 37 -11.99 -7.00 -3.12
N HIS A 38 -11.14 -7.72 -2.35
CA HIS A 38 -11.42 -9.08 -1.92
C HIS A 38 -12.75 -9.19 -1.14
N TYR A 39 -13.05 -8.17 -0.33
CA TYR A 39 -14.27 -8.08 0.48
C TYR A 39 -15.38 -7.26 -0.19
N LYS A 40 -15.23 -6.90 -1.48
CA LYS A 40 -16.19 -6.05 -2.23
C LYS A 40 -16.46 -4.70 -1.54
N ALA A 41 -15.50 -4.22 -0.77
CA ALA A 41 -15.51 -2.88 -0.21
C ALA A 41 -14.67 -1.94 -1.09
N ALA A 42 -15.00 -0.65 -1.09
CA ALA A 42 -14.24 0.35 -1.82
C ALA A 42 -13.93 1.54 -0.90
N ALA A 43 -12.64 1.82 -0.75
CA ALA A 43 -12.16 3.04 -0.12
C ALA A 43 -12.48 4.25 -1.02
N HIS A 44 -12.95 5.34 -0.41
CA HIS A 44 -13.13 6.62 -1.06
C HIS A 44 -12.09 7.62 -0.57
N TYR A 45 -11.28 8.14 -1.49
CA TYR A 45 -10.30 9.20 -1.23
C TYR A 45 -10.85 10.53 -1.72
N ALA A 46 -10.92 11.52 -0.82
CA ALA A 46 -11.17 12.92 -1.13
C ALA A 46 -9.89 13.69 -0.82
N VAL A 47 -9.33 14.37 -1.82
CA VAL A 47 -8.12 15.18 -1.64
C VAL A 47 -8.37 16.61 -2.05
N GLU A 48 -8.18 17.52 -1.10
CA GLU A 48 -8.37 18.94 -1.29
C GLU A 48 -7.09 19.71 -0.97
N LYS A 49 -6.90 20.83 -1.67
CA LYS A 49 -5.82 21.76 -1.33
C LYS A 49 -6.27 22.57 -0.11
N VAL A 50 -5.42 22.62 0.92
CA VAL A 50 -5.69 23.40 2.12
C VAL A 50 -5.78 24.88 1.75
N ALA A 51 -6.95 25.48 1.97
CA ALA A 51 -7.18 26.89 1.68
C ALA A 51 -6.34 27.78 2.60
N GLY A 52 -5.66 28.77 2.02
CA GLY A 52 -4.87 29.75 2.78
C GLY A 52 -3.50 29.25 3.26
N ALA A 53 -3.12 28.00 2.99
CA ALA A 53 -1.77 27.51 3.27
C ALA A 53 -0.74 28.31 2.43
N PRO A 54 0.21 29.04 3.06
CA PRO A 54 1.26 29.74 2.33
C PRO A 54 2.09 28.75 1.51
N ALA A 55 2.64 29.19 0.38
CA ALA A 55 3.45 28.31 -0.49
C ALA A 55 4.69 27.73 0.22
N SER A 56 5.13 28.35 1.32
CA SER A 56 6.19 27.89 2.21
C SER A 56 5.78 26.72 3.10
N GLU A 57 4.48 26.48 3.27
CA GLU A 57 3.97 25.36 4.04
C GLU A 57 4.12 24.08 3.23
N PRO A 58 4.85 23.07 3.74
CA PRO A 58 5.15 21.89 2.95
C PRO A 58 3.90 21.03 2.73
N LEU A 59 2.94 21.02 3.66
CA LEU A 59 1.77 20.13 3.63
C LEU A 59 0.52 20.84 3.11
N GLN A 60 0.42 20.98 1.80
CA GLN A 60 -0.64 21.78 1.17
C GLN A 60 -1.90 20.99 0.79
N PHE A 61 -1.89 19.67 0.96
CA PHE A 61 -3.01 18.81 0.57
C PHE A 61 -3.52 18.04 1.78
N ALA A 62 -4.82 18.10 2.01
CA ALA A 62 -5.51 17.26 2.97
C ALA A 62 -6.19 16.12 2.20
N CYS A 63 -5.93 14.89 2.62
CA CYS A 63 -6.65 13.72 2.17
C CYS A 63 -7.58 13.24 3.28
N SER A 64 -8.82 12.92 2.91
CA SER A 64 -9.78 12.20 3.72
C SER A 64 -10.09 10.88 3.03
N LEU A 65 -9.87 9.77 3.73
CA LEU A 65 -10.13 8.41 3.29
C LEU A 65 -11.30 7.86 4.09
N SER A 66 -12.33 7.34 3.42
CA SER A 66 -13.44 6.65 4.07
C SER A 66 -13.53 5.21 3.59
N ILE A 67 -13.67 4.28 4.52
CA ILE A 67 -13.83 2.85 4.27
C ILE A 67 -15.21 2.46 4.83
N PRO A 68 -16.12 1.90 4.00
CA PRO A 68 -17.41 1.44 4.47
C PRO A 68 -17.27 0.18 5.33
N ASP A 69 -18.36 -0.30 5.92
CA ASP A 69 -18.36 -1.57 6.64
C ASP A 69 -17.86 -2.70 5.73
N VAL A 70 -16.82 -3.40 6.18
CA VAL A 70 -16.29 -4.58 5.50
C VAL A 70 -16.94 -5.81 6.11
N LYS A 71 -17.70 -6.54 5.31
CA LYS A 71 -18.38 -7.76 5.73
C LYS A 71 -17.64 -9.01 5.29
N LYS A 72 -17.81 -10.08 6.05
CA LYS A 72 -17.30 -11.40 5.68
C LYS A 72 -18.00 -11.90 4.41
N PRO A 73 -17.27 -12.43 3.40
CA PRO A 73 -17.90 -12.91 2.18
C PRO A 73 -18.94 -14.00 2.47
N GLY A 74 -20.17 -13.80 2.00
CA GLY A 74 -21.28 -14.74 2.21
C GLY A 74 -21.94 -14.68 3.59
N SER A 75 -21.62 -13.67 4.43
CA SER A 75 -22.26 -13.43 5.72
C SER A 75 -22.57 -11.94 5.91
N ASP A 76 -23.52 -11.61 6.80
CA ASP A 76 -23.78 -10.23 7.21
C ASP A 76 -22.84 -9.76 8.34
N GLU A 77 -21.96 -10.65 8.82
CA GLU A 77 -20.97 -10.36 9.85
C GLU A 77 -20.00 -9.24 9.40
N VAL A 78 -19.99 -8.13 10.14
CA VAL A 78 -19.08 -7.00 9.94
C VAL A 78 -17.72 -7.33 10.57
N LEU A 79 -16.69 -7.42 9.73
CA LEU A 79 -15.31 -7.66 10.13
C LEU A 79 -14.56 -6.37 10.47
N LEU A 80 -14.91 -5.27 9.79
CA LEU A 80 -14.41 -3.93 10.07
C LEU A 80 -15.58 -2.95 9.95
N PRO A 81 -15.92 -2.21 11.02
CA PRO A 81 -16.93 -1.17 10.92
C PRO A 81 -16.45 0.00 10.04
N ALA A 82 -17.38 0.75 9.49
CA ALA A 82 -17.07 1.93 8.69
C ALA A 82 -16.14 2.88 9.47
N CYS A 83 -15.05 3.30 8.84
CA CYS A 83 -14.04 4.15 9.45
C CYS A 83 -13.49 5.16 8.45
N SER A 84 -13.00 6.29 8.98
CA SER A 84 -12.44 7.37 8.20
C SER A 84 -11.08 7.78 8.75
N PHE A 85 -10.18 8.17 7.85
CA PHE A 85 -8.81 8.59 8.15
C PHE A 85 -8.54 9.90 7.44
N SER A 86 -7.67 10.71 8.02
CA SER A 86 -7.27 11.99 7.44
C SER A 86 -5.78 12.21 7.59
N ALA A 87 -5.13 12.64 6.51
CA ALA A 87 -3.71 12.92 6.50
C ALA A 87 -3.38 14.14 5.64
N LEU A 88 -2.40 14.90 6.09
CA LEU A 88 -1.82 16.00 5.34
C LEU A 88 -0.59 15.50 4.56
N GLY A 89 -0.45 15.97 3.33
CA GLY A 89 0.66 15.65 2.46
C GLY A 89 1.16 16.84 1.65
N ARG A 90 2.38 16.69 1.12
CA ARG A 90 3.04 17.69 0.27
C ARG A 90 2.44 17.79 -1.13
N GLY A 91 1.78 16.73 -1.56
CA GLY A 91 1.06 16.62 -2.81
C GLY A 91 -0.12 15.66 -2.64
N LYS A 92 -0.97 15.57 -3.65
CA LYS A 92 -2.14 14.67 -3.61
C LYS A 92 -1.74 13.22 -3.30
N ALA A 93 -0.75 12.70 -4.02
CA ALA A 93 -0.28 11.33 -3.83
C ALA A 93 0.33 11.06 -2.45
N ASP A 94 1.09 12.03 -1.89
CA ASP A 94 1.67 11.90 -0.54
C ASP A 94 0.57 11.93 0.55
N ALA A 95 -0.46 12.77 0.38
CA ALA A 95 -1.60 12.80 1.29
C ALA A 95 -2.40 11.48 1.25
N GLU A 96 -2.66 10.95 0.05
CA GLU A 96 -3.33 9.65 -0.13
C GLU A 96 -2.50 8.49 0.44
N GLU A 97 -1.18 8.47 0.21
CA GLU A 97 -0.31 7.41 0.72
C GLU A 97 -0.31 7.39 2.25
N ARG A 98 -0.26 8.56 2.89
CA ARG A 98 -0.34 8.69 4.35
C ARG A 98 -1.69 8.24 4.89
N CYS A 99 -2.80 8.60 4.23
CA CYS A 99 -4.13 8.10 4.56
C CYS A 99 -4.22 6.58 4.45
N ALA A 100 -3.75 6.02 3.34
CA ALA A 100 -3.75 4.57 3.09
C ALA A 100 -2.92 3.82 4.13
N ARG A 101 -1.77 4.38 4.52
CA ARG A 101 -0.91 3.83 5.58
C ARG A 101 -1.63 3.78 6.93
N GLN A 102 -2.29 4.86 7.32
CA GLN A 102 -3.07 4.90 8.56
C GLN A 102 -4.20 3.88 8.54
N ALA A 103 -4.92 3.76 7.41
CA ALA A 103 -5.98 2.77 7.26
C ALA A 103 -5.45 1.34 7.37
N LEU A 104 -4.36 0.98 6.67
CA LEU A 104 -3.77 -0.36 6.78
C LEU A 104 -3.33 -0.70 8.20
N ALA A 105 -2.65 0.23 8.88
CA ALA A 105 -2.23 0.06 10.26
C ALA A 105 -3.43 -0.09 11.21
N HIS A 106 -4.53 0.62 10.96
CA HIS A 106 -5.76 0.46 11.72
C HIS A 106 -6.41 -0.90 11.47
N ILE A 107 -6.55 -1.32 10.21
CA ILE A 107 -7.17 -2.60 9.85
C ILE A 107 -6.38 -3.77 10.42
N ALA A 108 -5.05 -3.73 10.34
CA ALA A 108 -4.18 -4.76 10.92
C ALA A 108 -4.42 -4.96 12.42
N LYS A 109 -4.79 -3.88 13.14
CA LYS A 109 -5.05 -3.89 14.59
C LYS A 109 -6.51 -4.19 14.95
N ALA A 110 -7.45 -3.53 14.27
CA ALA A 110 -8.88 -3.59 14.57
C ALA A 110 -9.57 -4.82 13.97
N ALA A 111 -9.07 -5.30 12.82
CA ALA A 111 -9.66 -6.40 12.07
C ALA A 111 -8.57 -7.33 11.52
N PRO A 112 -7.78 -8.00 12.38
CA PRO A 112 -6.71 -8.90 11.95
C PRO A 112 -7.22 -10.06 11.09
N ALA A 113 -8.50 -10.42 11.24
CA ALA A 113 -9.19 -11.40 10.40
C ALA A 113 -9.22 -11.03 8.91
N LEU A 114 -9.07 -9.74 8.56
CA LEU A 114 -8.99 -9.29 7.17
C LEU A 114 -7.63 -9.61 6.53
N GLY A 115 -6.57 -9.84 7.33
CA GLY A 115 -5.24 -10.18 6.83
C GLY A 115 -4.42 -8.97 6.35
N ALA A 116 -4.77 -7.75 6.77
CA ALA A 116 -3.95 -6.57 6.51
C ALA A 116 -2.58 -6.69 7.19
N LYS A 117 -1.51 -6.34 6.47
CA LYS A 117 -0.16 -6.27 7.02
C LYS A 117 0.17 -4.81 7.36
N GLU A 118 0.82 -4.59 8.50
CA GLU A 118 1.34 -3.27 8.82
C GLU A 118 2.42 -2.88 7.78
N PRO A 119 2.35 -1.65 7.23
CA PRO A 119 3.32 -1.14 6.27
C PRO A 119 4.64 -0.69 6.90
#